data_AF-A0A0D3JJX8-F1
#
_entry.id   AF-A0A0D3JJX8-F1
#
_cell.length_a   1.000
_cell.length_b   1.000
_cell.length_c   1.000
_cell.angle_alpha   90.00
_cell.angle_beta   90.00
_cell.angle_gamma   90.00
#
_symmetry.space_group_name_H-M   'P 1'
#
loop_
_entity.id
_entity.type
_entity.pdbx_description
1 polymer ?
#
loop_
_entity_poly.entity_id
_entity_poly.type
_entity_poly.pdbx_seq_one_letter_code
_entity_poly.pdbx_strand_id
1 'polypeptide(L)'
;MLDLEPIAPREIGTQHSPYVDQLVQHVQQLAGSLSQLGVPVAATLVGEAIGAICEHLVDGYAGVKKASDEGRAQMSLDVKTLQAALRKLLPEMAPSMAHVEDYLRALYLPPQELLAWARAHPQYSDLLDSLAKQDR
;
A
#
# COMPACT_ATOMS: atom_id res chain seq x y z
N MET A 1 14.72 -38.82 -19.38
CA MET A 1 13.41 -38.38 -18.88
C MET A 1 13.73 -37.51 -17.67
N LEU A 2 13.63 -36.19 -17.80
CA LEU A 2 13.97 -35.27 -16.71
C LEU A 2 12.74 -35.19 -15.80
N ASP A 3 12.89 -35.66 -14.56
CA ASP A 3 11.88 -35.51 -13.50
C ASP A 3 11.73 -34.02 -13.18
N LEU A 4 10.69 -33.40 -13.72
CA LEU A 4 10.21 -32.11 -13.25
C LEU A 4 9.44 -32.38 -11.96
N GLU A 5 10.06 -32.12 -10.81
CA GLU A 5 9.32 -32.06 -9.56
C GLU A 5 8.18 -31.04 -9.70
N PRO A 6 6.94 -31.38 -9.28
CA PRO A 6 5.85 -30.44 -9.31
C PRO A 6 6.18 -29.27 -8.40
N ILE A 7 6.22 -28.06 -8.97
CA ILE A 7 6.36 -26.83 -8.21
C ILE A 7 5.16 -26.77 -7.26
N ALA A 8 5.40 -27.01 -5.97
CA ALA A 8 4.38 -26.87 -4.94
C ALA A 8 3.77 -25.46 -5.04
N PRO A 9 2.45 -25.30 -4.91
CA PRO A 9 1.85 -23.97 -4.84
C PRO A 9 2.55 -23.19 -3.73
N ARG A 10 3.17 -22.05 -4.07
CA ARG A 10 3.75 -21.15 -3.07
C ARG A 10 2.62 -20.74 -2.12
N GLU A 11 2.76 -21.09 -0.85
CA GLU A 11 1.80 -20.68 0.18
C GLU A 11 1.67 -19.16 0.13
N ILE A 12 0.45 -18.68 -0.09
CA ILE A 12 0.13 -17.27 0.10
C ILE A 12 0.40 -16.98 1.57
N GLY A 13 1.38 -16.12 1.85
CA GLY A 13 1.72 -15.73 3.21
C GLY A 13 0.47 -15.26 3.95
N THR A 14 0.12 -15.90 5.05
CA THR A 14 -1.00 -15.48 5.91
C THR A 14 -0.64 -14.32 6.82
N GLN A 15 0.63 -13.88 6.78
CA GLN A 15 1.19 -12.82 7.59
C GLN A 15 1.49 -11.61 6.72
N HIS A 16 1.31 -10.41 7.28
CA HIS A 16 1.71 -9.17 6.64
C HIS A 16 3.23 -9.02 6.60
N SER A 17 3.72 -8.19 5.68
CA SER A 17 5.13 -7.88 5.53
C SER A 17 5.68 -7.12 6.76
N PRO A 18 6.95 -7.34 7.17
CA PRO A 18 7.53 -6.71 8.37
C PRO A 18 7.54 -5.18 8.39
N TYR A 19 7.46 -4.52 7.23
CA TYR A 19 7.42 -3.06 7.17
C TYR A 19 6.11 -2.51 7.77
N VAL A 20 5.03 -3.29 7.76
CA VAL A 20 3.74 -2.85 8.32
C VAL A 20 3.87 -2.57 9.81
N ASP A 21 4.53 -3.46 10.56
CA ASP A 21 4.78 -3.27 11.99
C ASP A 21 5.68 -2.05 12.25
N GLN A 22 6.68 -1.84 11.40
CA GLN A 22 7.58 -0.68 11.49
C GLN A 22 6.81 0.63 11.27
N LEU A 23 5.92 0.69 10.28
CA LEU A 23 5.08 1.87 10.03
C LEU A 23 4.14 2.16 11.21
N VAL A 24 3.50 1.12 11.76
CA VAL A 24 2.64 1.27 12.95
C VAL A 24 3.45 1.81 14.13
N GLN A 25 4.65 1.27 14.36
CA GLN A 25 5.54 1.74 15.44
C GLN A 25 5.94 3.20 15.24
N HIS A 26 6.32 3.61 14.03
CA HIS A 26 6.70 5.00 13.74
C HIS A 26 5.52 5.96 13.95
N VAL A 27 4.31 5.61 13.49
CA VAL A 27 3.11 6.43 13.71
C VAL A 27 2.78 6.52 15.21
N GLN A 28 2.92 5.42 15.96
CA GLN A 28 2.70 5.41 17.40
C GLN A 28 3.70 6.34 18.13
N GLN A 29 4.98 6.30 17.76
CA GLN A 29 6.01 7.16 18.32
C GLN A 29 5.75 8.63 18.00
N LEU A 30 5.38 8.95 16.76
CA LEU A 30 5.04 10.31 16.35
C LEU A 30 3.83 10.84 17.12
N ALA A 31 2.72 10.10 17.13
CA ALA A 31 1.49 10.49 17.81
C ALA A 31 1.71 10.66 19.33
N GLY A 32 2.45 9.74 19.95
CA GLY A 32 2.83 9.83 21.36
C GLY A 32 3.67 11.07 21.67
N SER A 33 4.68 11.35 20.83
CA SER A 33 5.56 12.51 21.01
C SER A 33 4.79 13.83 20.85
N LEU A 34 3.94 13.95 19.83
CA LEU A 34 3.13 15.14 19.60
C LEU A 34 2.08 15.36 20.70
N SER A 35 1.49 14.29 21.23
CA SER A 35 0.57 14.35 22.36
C SER A 35 1.25 14.92 23.62
N GLN A 36 2.49 14.51 23.90
CA GLN A 36 3.26 15.05 25.02
C GLN A 36 3.58 16.54 24.90
N LEU A 37 3.75 17.04 23.67
CA LEU A 37 3.97 18.47 23.42
C LEU A 37 2.69 19.31 23.59
N GLY A 38 1.51 18.69 23.58
CA GLY A 38 0.23 19.38 23.76
C GLY A 38 -0.08 20.42 22.69
N VAL A 39 0.49 20.28 21.49
CA VAL A 39 0.31 21.26 20.42
C VAL A 39 -1.06 21.11 19.74
N PRO A 40 -1.81 22.21 19.48
CA PRO A 40 -3.14 22.13 18.85
C PRO A 40 -3.16 21.48 17.47
N VAL A 41 -2.00 21.44 16.79
CA VAL A 41 -1.84 20.89 15.44
C VAL A 41 -1.42 19.41 15.42
N ALA A 42 -1.28 18.76 16.58
CA ALA A 42 -0.77 17.40 16.69
C ALA A 42 -1.55 16.40 15.81
N ALA A 43 -2.88 16.42 15.88
CA ALA A 43 -3.73 15.54 15.07
C ALA A 43 -3.55 15.81 13.57
N THR A 44 -3.45 17.07 13.15
CA THR A 44 -3.19 17.44 11.76
C THR A 44 -1.85 16.86 11.29
N LEU A 45 -0.77 17.03 12.05
CA LEU A 45 0.55 16.51 11.70
C LEU A 45 0.58 14.98 11.59
N VAL A 46 -0.12 14.27 12.47
CA VAL A 46 -0.27 12.81 12.37
C VAL A 46 -1.05 12.43 11.10
N GLY A 47 -2.09 13.19 10.75
CA GLY A 47 -2.87 12.98 9.54
C GLY A 47 -2.03 13.15 8.27
N GLU A 48 -1.25 14.23 8.19
CA GLU A 48 -0.31 14.49 7.09
C GLU A 48 0.74 13.38 6.97
N ALA A 49 1.28 12.90 8.10
CA ALA A 49 2.23 11.79 8.10
C ALA A 49 1.62 10.50 7.54
N ILE A 50 0.35 10.20 7.86
CA ILE A 50 -0.36 9.05 7.28
C ILE A 50 -0.60 9.26 5.78
N GLY A 51 -0.94 10.48 5.35
CA GLY A 51 -1.02 10.84 3.93
C GLY A 51 0.28 10.56 3.18
N ALA A 52 1.41 11.01 3.71
CA ALA A 52 2.73 10.76 3.13
C ALA A 52 3.08 9.26 3.09
N ILE A 53 2.68 8.48 4.11
CA ILE A 53 2.83 7.01 4.08
C ILE A 53 2.03 6.42 2.92
N CYS A 54 0.80 6.87 2.68
CA CYS A 54 -0.01 6.40 1.56
C CYS A 54 0.65 6.68 0.21
N GLU A 55 1.16 7.89 0.00
CA GLU A 55 1.88 8.26 -1.23
C GLU A 55 3.11 7.37 -1.44
N HIS A 56 3.94 7.22 -0.41
CA HIS A 56 5.15 6.39 -0.49
C HIS A 56 4.88 4.90 -0.63
N LEU A 57 3.75 4.38 -0.13
CA LEU A 57 3.34 3.00 -0.40
C LEU A 57 3.02 2.80 -1.89
N VAL A 58 2.30 3.75 -2.50
CA VAL A 58 1.99 3.70 -3.93
C VAL A 58 3.28 3.76 -4.76
N ASP A 59 4.19 4.69 -4.47
CA ASP A 59 5.50 4.76 -5.13
C ASP A 59 6.31 3.47 -4.97
N GLY A 60 6.35 2.92 -3.75
CA GLY A 60 7.05 1.69 -3.44
C GLY A 60 6.50 0.49 -4.22
N TYR A 61 5.18 0.37 -4.32
CA TYR A 61 4.53 -0.69 -5.10
C TYR A 61 4.72 -0.50 -6.61
N ALA A 62 4.71 0.73 -7.11
CA ALA A 62 4.99 1.03 -8.51
C ALA A 62 6.40 0.64 -8.93
N GLY A 63 7.37 0.69 -8.00
CA GLY A 63 8.74 0.20 -8.22
C GLY A 63 8.86 -1.32 -8.45
N VAL A 64 7.81 -2.11 -8.16
CA VAL A 64 7.80 -3.56 -8.33
C VAL A 64 7.53 -3.93 -9.78
N LYS A 65 8.59 -4.23 -10.55
CA LYS A 65 8.56 -4.48 -12.01
C LYS A 65 7.54 -5.51 -12.52
N LYS A 66 7.20 -6.52 -11.71
CA LYS A 66 6.15 -7.52 -12.00
C LYS A 66 5.50 -7.92 -10.69
N ALA A 67 4.38 -7.29 -10.34
CA ALA A 67 3.58 -7.73 -9.20
C ALA A 67 2.78 -8.97 -9.62
N SER A 68 3.23 -10.16 -9.22
CA SER A 68 2.46 -11.40 -9.43
C SER A 68 1.12 -11.31 -8.70
N ASP A 69 0.18 -12.21 -9.03
CA ASP A 69 -1.13 -12.26 -8.38
C ASP A 69 -0.97 -12.43 -6.86
N GLU A 70 -0.01 -13.24 -6.43
CA GLU A 70 0.36 -13.43 -5.03
C GLU A 70 0.97 -12.16 -4.45
N GLY A 71 1.84 -11.47 -5.19
CA GLY A 71 2.42 -10.20 -4.77
C GLY A 71 1.36 -9.12 -4.53
N ARG A 72 0.38 -9.00 -5.43
CA ARG A 72 -0.74 -8.05 -5.29
C ARG A 72 -1.65 -8.42 -4.13
N ALA A 73 -1.89 -9.72 -3.92
CA ALA A 73 -2.62 -10.21 -2.76
C ALA A 73 -1.90 -9.88 -1.44
N GLN A 74 -0.58 -10.05 -1.39
CA GLN A 74 0.24 -9.69 -0.24
C GLN A 74 0.21 -8.18 0.05
N MET A 75 0.38 -7.33 -0.97
CA MET A 75 0.24 -5.87 -0.82
C MET A 75 -1.13 -5.50 -0.26
N SER A 76 -2.20 -6.14 -0.74
CA SER A 76 -3.55 -5.92 -0.24
C SER A 76 -3.74 -6.36 1.21
N LEU A 77 -3.10 -7.46 1.62
CA LEU A 77 -3.08 -7.91 3.02
C LEU A 77 -2.36 -6.89 3.89
N ASP A 78 -1.19 -6.42 3.46
CA ASP A 78 -0.36 -5.46 4.18
C ASP A 78 -1.12 -4.15 4.43
N VAL A 79 -1.78 -3.59 3.41
CA VAL A 79 -2.57 -2.35 3.51
C VAL A 79 -3.77 -2.52 4.45
N LYS A 80 -4.47 -3.65 4.39
CA LYS A 80 -5.60 -3.93 5.30
C LYS A 80 -5.14 -4.04 6.74
N THR A 81 -4.04 -4.74 6.99
CA THR A 81 -3.48 -4.89 8.34
C THR A 81 -2.99 -3.54 8.88
N LEU A 82 -2.30 -2.75 8.06
CA LEU A 82 -1.88 -1.39 8.43
C LEU A 82 -3.09 -0.51 8.77
N GLN A 83 -4.13 -0.50 7.93
CA GLN A 83 -5.34 0.29 8.17
C GLN A 83 -6.01 -0.10 9.50
N ALA A 84 -6.15 -1.41 9.76
CA ALA A 84 -6.75 -1.90 11.00
C ALA A 84 -5.93 -1.49 12.24
N ALA A 85 -4.60 -1.60 12.16
CA ALA A 85 -3.70 -1.19 13.24
C ALA A 85 -3.76 0.32 13.50
N LEU A 86 -3.75 1.14 12.44
CA LEU A 86 -3.85 2.59 12.58
C LEU A 86 -5.21 3.05 13.11
N ARG A 87 -6.32 2.42 12.71
CA ARG A 87 -7.64 2.69 13.28
C ARG A 87 -7.70 2.39 14.77
N LYS A 88 -7.05 1.31 15.22
CA LYS A 88 -6.95 0.98 16.65
C LYS A 88 -6.06 1.97 17.40
N LEU A 89 -4.96 2.40 16.78
CA LEU A 89 -4.01 3.34 17.36
C LEU A 89 -4.58 4.77 17.47
N LEU A 90 -5.36 5.20 16.47
CA LEU A 90 -5.87 6.55 16.30
C LEU A 90 -7.40 6.54 16.10
N PRO A 91 -8.19 6.14 17.12
CA PRO A 91 -9.63 5.93 16.97
C PRO A 91 -10.38 7.21 16.55
N GLU A 92 -9.89 8.38 16.95
CA GLU A 92 -10.52 9.68 16.65
C GLU A 92 -10.24 10.20 15.23
N MET A 93 -9.26 9.62 14.51
CA MET A 93 -8.78 10.16 13.22
C MET A 93 -9.30 9.40 12.00
N ALA A 94 -9.99 8.27 12.19
CA ALA A 94 -10.54 7.40 11.15
C ALA A 94 -9.65 7.29 9.89
N PRO A 95 -8.37 6.86 10.03
CA PRO A 95 -7.40 6.92 8.93
C PRO A 95 -7.86 6.12 7.70
N SER A 96 -7.71 6.73 6.53
CA SER A 96 -8.10 6.17 5.24
C SER A 96 -6.88 5.67 4.48
N MET A 97 -7.01 4.51 3.84
CA MET A 97 -6.03 3.95 2.90
C MET A 97 -6.56 3.97 1.46
N ALA A 98 -7.64 4.71 1.19
CA ALA A 98 -8.34 4.69 -0.11
C ALA A 98 -7.41 4.96 -1.29
N HIS A 99 -6.45 5.87 -1.15
CA HIS A 99 -5.45 6.15 -2.18
C HIS A 99 -4.65 4.89 -2.58
N VAL A 100 -4.14 4.16 -1.59
CA VAL A 100 -3.38 2.93 -1.81
C VAL A 100 -4.29 1.79 -2.30
N GLU A 101 -5.49 1.67 -1.72
CA GLU A 101 -6.47 0.65 -2.09
C GLU A 101 -6.97 0.82 -3.54
N ASP A 102 -7.17 2.05 -3.99
CA ASP A 102 -7.58 2.38 -5.36
C ASP A 102 -6.47 2.01 -6.35
N TYR A 103 -5.23 2.34 -6.04
CA TYR A 103 -4.07 1.92 -6.83
C TYR A 103 -3.96 0.39 -6.92
N LEU A 104 -4.02 -0.31 -5.79
CA LEU A 104 -3.94 -1.78 -5.77
C LEU A 104 -5.08 -2.44 -6.54
N ARG A 105 -6.30 -1.87 -6.49
CA ARG A 105 -7.44 -2.36 -7.27
C ARG A 105 -7.21 -2.18 -8.77
N ALA A 106 -6.59 -1.07 -9.19
CA ALA A 106 -6.25 -0.84 -10.59
C ALA A 106 -5.28 -1.88 -11.14
N LEU A 107 -4.36 -2.42 -10.32
CA LEU A 107 -3.42 -3.46 -10.75
C LEU A 107 -4.07 -4.80 -11.13
N TYR A 108 -5.38 -4.98 -10.91
CA TYR A 108 -6.13 -6.14 -11.38
C TYR A 108 -6.83 -5.90 -12.73
N LEU A 109 -6.78 -4.68 -13.27
CA LEU A 109 -7.37 -4.36 -14.56
C LEU A 109 -6.52 -4.94 -15.70
N PRO A 110 -7.15 -5.39 -16.80
CA PRO A 110 -6.41 -5.73 -18.01
C PRO A 110 -5.71 -4.49 -18.59
N PRO A 111 -4.61 -4.65 -19.35
CA PRO A 111 -3.76 -3.52 -19.80
C PRO A 111 -4.51 -2.37 -20.47
N GLN A 112 -5.52 -2.68 -21.30
CA GLN A 112 -6.36 -1.70 -21.97
C GLN A 112 -7.20 -0.84 -21.01
N GLU A 113 -7.72 -1.46 -19.95
CA GLU A 113 -8.52 -0.79 -18.93
C GLU A 113 -7.63 -0.05 -17.95
N LEU A 114 -6.45 -0.60 -17.63
CA LEU A 114 -5.45 0.06 -16.79
C LEU A 114 -4.99 1.40 -17.38
N LEU A 115 -4.72 1.45 -18.69
CA LEU A 115 -4.37 2.69 -19.38
C LEU A 115 -5.49 3.72 -19.36
N ALA A 116 -6.74 3.29 -19.60
CA ALA A 116 -7.89 4.17 -19.52
C ALA A 116 -8.09 4.71 -18.10
N TRP A 117 -7.90 3.85 -17.10
CA TRP A 117 -7.97 4.19 -15.69
C TRP A 117 -6.88 5.19 -15.30
N ALA A 118 -5.62 4.95 -15.68
CA ALA A 118 -4.49 5.84 -15.38
C ALA A 118 -4.72 7.26 -15.90
N ARG A 119 -5.26 7.41 -17.10
CA ARG A 119 -5.61 8.72 -17.68
C ARG A 119 -6.74 9.43 -16.94
N ALA A 120 -7.69 8.68 -16.39
CA ALA A 120 -8.79 9.23 -15.59
C ALA A 120 -8.38 9.58 -14.15
N HIS A 121 -7.22 9.09 -13.70
CA HIS A 121 -6.70 9.30 -12.35
C HIS A 121 -5.29 9.91 -12.41
N PRO A 122 -5.18 11.22 -12.67
CA PRO A 122 -3.90 11.90 -12.92
C PRO A 122 -2.91 11.72 -11.76
N GLN A 123 -3.39 11.57 -10.52
CA GLN A 123 -2.57 11.29 -9.34
C GLN A 123 -1.81 9.96 -9.38
N TYR A 124 -2.12 9.05 -10.32
CA TYR A 124 -1.40 7.79 -10.54
C TYR A 124 -0.84 7.67 -11.97
N SER A 125 -1.06 8.67 -12.83
CA SER A 125 -0.90 8.55 -14.28
C SER A 125 0.52 8.16 -14.70
N ASP A 126 1.55 8.83 -14.16
CA ASP A 126 2.95 8.56 -14.49
C ASP A 126 3.41 7.14 -14.06
N LEU A 127 2.87 6.64 -12.95
CA LEU A 127 3.21 5.33 -12.39
C LEU A 127 2.60 4.20 -13.21
N LEU A 128 1.32 4.32 -13.55
CA LEU A 128 0.58 3.26 -14.24
C LEU A 128 0.82 3.24 -15.76
N ASP A 129 1.13 4.39 -16.37
CA ASP A 129 1.55 4.44 -17.79
C ASP A 129 2.85 3.69 -18.03
N SER A 130 3.74 3.66 -17.03
CA SER A 130 5.02 2.95 -17.11
C SER A 130 4.83 1.43 -17.03
N LEU A 131 3.92 0.96 -16.17
CA LEU A 131 3.56 -0.46 -16.04
C LEU A 131 2.86 -0.99 -17.30
N ALA A 132 1.93 -0.22 -17.87
CA ALA A 132 1.22 -0.63 -19.08
C ALA A 132 2.13 -0.75 -20.33
N LYS A 133 3.29 -0.08 -20.33
CA LYS A 133 4.28 -0.15 -21.42
C LYS A 133 5.29 -1.30 -21.26
N GLN A 134 5.39 -1.91 -20.07
CA GLN A 134 6.36 -2.97 -19.77
C GLN A 134 5.93 -4.37 -20.23
N ASP A 135 4.66 -4.57 -20.61
CA ASP A 135 4.11 -5.84 -21.08
C ASP A 135 4.22 -6.02 -22.63
N ARG A 136 5.21 -5.37 -23.26
CA ARG A 136 5.51 -5.48 -24.70
C ARG A 136 6.82 -6.20 -24.98
#